data_AF-A0AAD3DHI0-F1
#
_entry.id   AF-A0AAD3DHI0-F1
#
_cell.length_a   1.000
_cell.length_b   1.000
_cell.length_c   1.000
_cell.angle_alpha   90.00
_cell.angle_beta   90.00
_cell.angle_gamma   90.00
#
_symmetry.space_group_name_H-M   'P 1'
#
loop_
_entity.id
_entity.type
_entity.pdbx_description
1 polymer ?
#
loop_
_entity_poly.entity_id
_entity_poly.type
_entity_poly.pdbx_seq_one_letter_code
_entity_poly.pdbx_strand_id
1 'polypeptide(L)'
;HSLTDKQQKLAEKIRSKEWRLGNLRTESERIRAKERQEGGLSAGQAATLARNHEVMDRLSEEVEEVEEALRESIRDSLMEKHREAQAARGEGKKRRRGGEEEEDDAGSDSSDEFFDRTAAGGGKEGGGGKRRQKGGGGAGAAG
;
A
#
# COMPACT_ATOMS: atom_id res chain seq x y z
N HIS A 1 -2.51 -0.79 19.32
CA HIS A 1 -2.73 0.61 18.89
C HIS A 1 -4.21 0.80 18.60
N SER A 2 -4.81 1.90 19.07
CA SER A 2 -6.20 2.25 18.73
C SER A 2 -6.24 2.91 17.35
N LEU A 3 -7.38 2.78 16.66
CA LEU A 3 -7.66 3.51 15.42
C LEU A 3 -7.79 5.00 15.71
N THR A 4 -7.33 5.84 14.79
CA THR A 4 -7.58 7.29 14.84
C THR A 4 -9.07 7.59 14.65
N ASP A 5 -9.54 8.76 15.07
CA ASP A 5 -10.95 9.16 14.90
C ASP A 5 -11.41 9.09 13.44
N LYS A 6 -10.51 9.44 12.50
CA LYS A 6 -10.77 9.30 11.05
C LYS A 6 -10.98 7.83 10.67
N GLN A 7 -10.09 6.95 11.12
CA GLN A 7 -10.17 5.51 10.84
C GLN A 7 -11.42 4.86 11.47
N GLN A 8 -11.78 5.27 12.70
CA GLN A 8 -13.01 4.81 13.36
C GLN A 8 -14.26 5.18 12.56
N LYS A 9 -14.35 6.43 12.08
CA LYS A 9 -15.46 6.89 11.24
C LYS A 9 -15.56 6.13 9.92
N LEU A 10 -14.42 5.80 9.29
CA LEU A 10 -14.40 4.98 8.08
C LEU A 10 -14.88 3.55 8.37
N ALA A 11 -14.41 2.94 9.46
CA ALA A 11 -14.86 1.62 9.89
C ALA A 11 -16.36 1.58 10.23
N GLU A 12 -16.91 2.64 10.85
CA GLU A 12 -18.35 2.77 11.07
C GLU A 12 -19.16 2.86 9.78
N LYS A 13 -18.66 3.62 8.79
CA LYS A 13 -19.30 3.69 7.46
C LYS A 13 -19.34 2.33 6.79
N ILE A 14 -18.24 1.56 6.82
CA ILE A 14 -18.17 0.19 6.29
C ILE A 14 -19.24 -0.67 6.96
N ARG A 15 -19.25 -0.74 8.29
CA ARG A 15 -20.24 -1.54 9.05
C ARG A 15 -21.68 -1.17 8.72
N SER A 16 -21.98 0.12 8.58
CA SER A 16 -23.33 0.58 8.24
C SER A 16 -23.76 0.12 6.83
N LYS A 17 -22.85 0.17 5.87
CA LYS A 17 -23.09 -0.28 4.48
C LYS A 17 -23.23 -1.79 4.40
N GLU A 18 -22.36 -2.55 5.09
CA GLU A 18 -22.45 -4.01 5.19
C GLU A 18 -23.76 -4.47 5.84
N TRP A 19 -24.21 -3.77 6.89
CA TRP A 19 -25.51 -4.05 7.51
C TRP A 19 -26.66 -3.85 6.51
N ARG A 20 -26.62 -2.78 5.72
CA ARG A 20 -27.61 -2.53 4.67
C ARG A 20 -27.56 -3.59 3.57
N LEU A 21 -26.37 -4.03 3.15
CA LEU A 21 -26.19 -5.16 2.23
C LEU A 21 -26.81 -6.44 2.78
N GLY A 22 -26.58 -6.77 4.05
CA GLY A 22 -27.18 -7.93 4.71
C GLY A 22 -28.71 -7.90 4.71
N ASN A 23 -29.31 -6.73 4.94
CA ASN A 23 -30.76 -6.57 4.88
C ASN A 23 -31.32 -6.79 3.47
N LEU A 24 -30.69 -6.19 2.45
CA LEU A 24 -31.11 -6.34 1.05
C LEU A 24 -30.96 -7.78 0.55
N ARG A 25 -29.90 -8.48 0.98
CA ARG A 25 -29.71 -9.91 0.72
C ARG A 25 -30.84 -10.74 1.33
N THR A 26 -31.14 -10.52 2.61
CA THR A 26 -32.22 -11.22 3.33
C THR A 26 -33.59 -10.98 2.69
N GLU A 27 -33.87 -9.75 2.27
CA GLU A 27 -35.12 -9.43 1.55
C GLU A 27 -35.20 -10.14 0.20
N SER A 28 -34.11 -10.13 -0.57
CA SER A 28 -34.02 -10.80 -1.88
C SER A 28 -34.20 -12.31 -1.75
N GLU A 29 -33.60 -12.92 -0.74
CA GLU A 29 -33.78 -14.34 -0.42
C GLU A 29 -35.22 -14.67 -0.05
N ARG A 30 -35.88 -13.82 0.75
CA ARG A 30 -37.29 -13.97 1.10
C ARG A 30 -38.19 -13.91 -0.13
N ILE A 31 -37.92 -12.99 -1.06
CA ILE A 31 -38.67 -12.89 -2.33
C ILE A 31 -38.47 -14.16 -3.17
N ARG A 32 -37.23 -14.62 -3.34
CA ARG A 32 -36.93 -15.87 -4.06
C ARG A 32 -37.52 -17.11 -3.39
N ALA A 33 -37.64 -17.12 -2.06
CA ALA A 33 -38.32 -18.20 -1.35
C ALA A 33 -39.82 -18.23 -1.66
N LYS A 34 -40.47 -17.06 -1.75
CA LYS A 34 -41.87 -16.94 -2.16
C LYS A 34 -42.11 -17.39 -3.60
N GLU A 35 -41.20 -17.06 -4.53
CA GLU A 35 -41.26 -17.54 -5.92
C GLU A 35 -41.43 -19.06 -5.99
N ARG A 36 -40.63 -19.79 -5.20
CA ARG A 36 -40.68 -21.27 -5.16
C ARG A 36 -41.96 -21.81 -4.55
N GLN A 37 -42.62 -21.05 -3.66
CA GLN A 37 -43.87 -21.45 -3.02
C GLN A 37 -45.09 -21.14 -3.90
N GLU A 38 -45.09 -19.97 -4.53
CA GLU A 38 -46.23 -19.43 -5.29
C GLU A 38 -46.17 -19.81 -6.79
N GLY A 39 -45.07 -20.43 -7.24
CA GLY A 39 -44.89 -20.85 -8.64
C GLY A 39 -44.44 -19.74 -9.59
N GLY A 40 -44.05 -18.58 -9.05
CA GLY A 40 -43.57 -17.43 -9.80
C GLY A 40 -43.51 -16.16 -8.96
N LEU A 41 -42.82 -15.13 -9.45
CA LEU A 41 -42.81 -13.80 -8.85
C LEU A 41 -43.90 -12.91 -9.44
N SER A 42 -44.61 -12.17 -8.60
CA SER A 42 -45.41 -11.03 -9.07
C SER A 42 -44.51 -9.94 -9.67
N ALA A 43 -45.05 -9.12 -10.57
CA ALA A 43 -44.30 -8.04 -11.21
C ALA A 43 -43.66 -7.07 -10.19
N GLY A 44 -44.36 -6.78 -9.09
CA GLY A 44 -43.84 -5.92 -8.01
C GLY A 44 -42.69 -6.55 -7.23
N GLN A 45 -42.73 -7.87 -7.00
CA GLN A 45 -41.62 -8.61 -6.39
C GLN A 45 -40.42 -8.68 -7.33
N ALA A 46 -40.63 -8.95 -8.62
CA ALA A 46 -39.56 -8.96 -9.62
C ALA A 46 -38.87 -7.60 -9.73
N ALA A 47 -39.63 -6.51 -9.76
CA ALA A 47 -39.08 -5.15 -9.77
C ALA A 47 -38.33 -4.79 -8.48
N THR A 48 -38.79 -5.29 -7.33
CA THR A 48 -38.10 -5.08 -6.05
C THR A 48 -36.79 -5.87 -5.99
N LEU A 49 -36.81 -7.12 -6.46
CA LEU A 49 -35.61 -7.95 -6.55
C LEU A 49 -34.56 -7.29 -7.45
N ALA A 50 -34.96 -6.78 -8.63
CA ALA A 50 -34.06 -6.07 -9.55
C ALA A 50 -33.43 -4.83 -8.90
N ARG A 51 -34.25 -3.96 -8.28
CA ARG A 51 -33.75 -2.76 -7.56
C ARG A 51 -32.82 -3.13 -6.41
N ASN A 52 -33.14 -4.18 -5.66
CA ASN A 52 -32.29 -4.63 -4.57
C ASN A 52 -30.92 -5.09 -5.08
N HIS A 53 -30.87 -5.78 -6.22
CA HIS A 53 -29.61 -6.15 -6.87
C HIS A 53 -28.79 -4.92 -7.28
N GLU A 54 -29.39 -3.96 -8.00
CA GLU A 54 -28.70 -2.72 -8.40
C GLU A 54 -28.13 -1.95 -7.20
N VAL A 55 -28.91 -1.84 -6.11
CA VAL A 55 -28.47 -1.15 -4.89
C VAL A 55 -27.37 -1.94 -4.17
N MET A 56 -27.45 -3.27 -4.16
CA MET A 56 -26.40 -4.12 -3.58
C MET A 56 -25.09 -3.99 -4.34
N ASP A 57 -25.12 -3.93 -5.67
CA ASP A 57 -23.92 -3.77 -6.49
C ASP A 57 -23.25 -2.43 -6.18
N ARG A 58 -24.01 -1.32 -6.22
CA ARG A 58 -23.50 0.00 -5.83
C ARG A 58 -22.96 0.04 -4.40
N LEU A 59 -23.68 -0.53 -3.43
CA LEU A 59 -23.23 -0.54 -2.04
C LEU A 59 -21.95 -1.36 -1.85
N SER A 60 -21.75 -2.41 -2.66
CA SER A 60 -20.54 -3.23 -2.60
C SER A 60 -19.34 -2.43 -3.12
N GLU A 61 -19.49 -1.72 -4.25
CA GLU A 61 -18.46 -0.80 -4.76
C GLU A 61 -18.12 0.30 -3.74
N GLU A 62 -19.13 0.92 -3.12
CA GLU A 62 -18.90 1.94 -2.09
C GLU A 62 -18.25 1.37 -0.82
N VAL A 63 -18.43 0.09 -0.50
CA VAL A 63 -17.70 -0.56 0.61
C VAL A 63 -16.23 -0.70 0.25
N GLU A 64 -15.93 -1.19 -0.96
CA GLU A 64 -14.55 -1.34 -1.45
C GLU A 64 -13.80 0.01 -1.46
N GLU A 65 -14.45 1.08 -1.91
CA GLU A 65 -13.88 2.43 -1.90
C GLU A 65 -13.55 2.90 -0.46
N VAL A 66 -14.48 2.72 0.48
CA VAL A 66 -14.25 3.15 1.88
C VAL A 66 -13.21 2.28 2.58
N GLU A 67 -13.15 0.99 2.24
CA GLU A 67 -12.10 0.10 2.70
C GLU A 67 -10.72 0.49 2.18
N GLU A 68 -10.61 0.85 0.90
CA GLU A 68 -9.36 1.36 0.34
C GLU A 68 -8.92 2.64 1.05
N ALA A 69 -9.84 3.60 1.24
CA ALA A 69 -9.57 4.83 1.99
C ALA A 69 -9.13 4.54 3.46
N LEU A 70 -9.68 3.51 4.10
CA LEU A 70 -9.26 3.08 5.43
C LEU A 70 -7.85 2.49 5.40
N ARG A 71 -7.53 1.64 4.41
CA ARG A 71 -6.20 1.04 4.24
C ARG A 71 -5.14 2.11 3.99
N GLU A 72 -5.43 3.08 3.14
CA GLU A 72 -4.57 4.24 2.88
C GLU A 72 -4.35 5.05 4.16
N SER A 73 -5.43 5.38 4.89
CA SER A 73 -5.30 6.13 6.14
C SER A 73 -4.50 5.39 7.21
N ILE A 74 -4.52 4.06 7.24
CA ILE A 74 -3.68 3.26 8.15
C ILE A 74 -2.22 3.31 7.69
N ARG A 75 -1.96 3.14 6.39
CA ARG A 75 -0.60 3.22 5.82
C ARG A 75 0.04 4.57 6.09
N ASP A 76 -0.69 5.65 5.87
CA ASP A 76 -0.21 7.02 6.10
C ASP A 76 0.16 7.25 7.56
N SER A 77 -0.70 6.83 8.50
CA SER A 77 -0.42 6.94 9.94
C SER A 77 0.79 6.12 10.38
N LEU A 78 1.09 5.00 9.72
CA LEU A 78 2.31 4.22 10.00
C LEU A 78 3.55 4.89 9.42
N MET A 79 3.46 5.43 8.20
CA MET A 79 4.56 6.15 7.56
C MET A 79 4.91 7.44 8.30
N GLU A 80 3.92 8.17 8.81
CA GLU A 80 4.11 9.36 9.63
C GLU A 80 4.88 9.03 10.92
N LYS A 81 4.45 8.00 11.66
CA LYS A 81 5.17 7.54 12.86
C LYS A 81 6.59 7.08 12.57
N HIS A 82 6.81 6.43 11.43
CA HIS A 82 8.15 6.02 11.01
C HIS A 82 9.05 7.24 10.72
N ARG A 83 8.52 8.26 10.04
CA ARG A 83 9.23 9.53 9.78
C ARG A 83 9.54 10.27 11.08
N GLU A 84 8.59 10.35 12.02
CA GLU A 84 8.80 10.94 13.34
C GLU A 84 9.90 10.21 14.13
N ALA A 85 9.88 8.87 14.13
CA ALA A 85 10.90 8.06 14.80
C ALA A 85 12.30 8.26 14.19
N GLN A 86 12.39 8.42 12.86
CA GLN A 86 13.66 8.75 12.19
C GLN A 86 14.15 10.16 12.53
N ALA A 87 13.25 11.15 12.55
CA ALA A 87 13.59 12.52 12.92
C ALA A 87 14.11 12.58 14.37
N ALA A 88 13.43 11.90 15.31
CA ALA A 88 13.85 11.81 16.71
C ALA A 88 15.21 11.11 16.89
N ARG A 89 15.59 10.19 16.00
CA ARG A 89 16.91 9.55 15.99
C ARG A 89 18.00 10.43 15.34
N GLY A 90 17.63 11.30 14.40
CA GLY A 90 18.54 12.20 13.68
C GLY A 90 19.02 13.42 14.48
N GLU A 91 18.26 13.86 15.49
CA GLU A 91 18.62 15.00 16.33
C GLU A 91 19.77 14.72 17.34
N GLY A 92 20.19 13.45 17.49
CA GLY A 92 21.27 13.06 18.39
C GLY A 92 22.70 13.21 17.87
N LYS A 93 22.92 13.52 16.57
CA LYS A 93 24.26 13.51 15.94
C LYS A 93 24.75 14.87 15.45
N LYS A 94 24.44 15.95 16.18
CA LYS A 94 25.20 17.21 16.10
C LYS A 94 25.54 17.66 17.50
N ARG A 95 26.75 17.33 17.96
CA ARG A 95 27.63 18.12 18.86
C ARG A 95 28.80 17.30 19.39
N ARG A 96 29.72 16.89 18.50
CA ARG A 96 31.14 16.71 18.83
C ARG A 96 31.97 17.03 17.59
N ARG A 97 32.22 18.32 17.36
CA ARG A 97 33.36 18.78 16.57
C ARG A 97 34.30 19.47 17.55
N GLY A 98 35.42 18.80 17.85
CA GLY A 98 36.48 19.31 18.72
C GLY A 98 37.24 18.14 19.35
N GLY A 99 38.41 17.83 18.79
CA GLY A 99 39.36 16.85 19.32
C GLY A 99 39.79 15.84 18.26
N GLU A 100 41.04 15.96 17.82
CA GLU A 100 41.76 15.04 16.95
C GLU A 100 41.96 13.66 17.60
N GLU A 101 42.42 12.70 16.78
CA GLU A 101 43.00 11.37 17.08
C GLU A 101 42.11 10.13 16.79
N GLU A 102 42.43 9.56 15.61
CA GLU A 102 42.76 8.15 15.33
C GLU A 102 41.72 7.02 15.51
N GLU A 103 41.50 6.34 14.37
CA GLU A 103 41.15 4.92 14.16
C GLU A 103 40.32 4.20 15.23
N ASP A 104 39.04 3.93 14.93
CA ASP A 104 38.58 2.54 14.92
C ASP A 104 37.22 2.36 14.24
N ASP A 105 37.20 1.31 13.44
CA ASP A 105 36.10 0.43 13.10
C ASP A 105 34.94 0.90 12.19
N ALA A 106 34.97 0.28 11.01
CA ALA A 106 33.94 0.27 10.01
C ALA A 106 32.71 -0.53 10.50
N GLY A 107 31.59 0.15 10.67
CA GLY A 107 30.30 -0.48 11.00
C GLY A 107 29.12 0.20 10.34
N SER A 108 29.25 0.58 9.06
CA SER A 108 28.08 0.96 8.25
C SER A 108 27.65 -0.27 7.45
N ASP A 109 27.08 -1.26 8.15
CA ASP A 109 26.49 -2.42 7.50
C ASP A 109 25.23 -2.02 6.73
N SER A 110 25.22 -2.49 5.48
CA SER A 110 24.25 -2.25 4.45
C SER A 110 22.87 -2.77 4.86
N SER A 111 21.88 -1.88 4.94
CA SER A 111 20.46 -2.31 4.99
C SER A 111 19.59 -1.54 4.00
N ASP A 112 20.20 -0.93 2.99
CA ASP A 112 19.48 -0.26 1.88
C ASP A 112 19.23 -1.21 0.68
N GLU A 113 19.44 -2.52 0.87
CA GLU A 113 19.24 -3.56 -0.16
C GLU A 113 17.75 -3.90 -0.42
N PHE A 114 16.81 -3.18 0.22
CA PHE A 114 15.39 -3.56 0.19
C PHE A 114 14.69 -3.27 -1.15
N PHE A 115 15.24 -2.39 -2.00
CA PHE A 115 14.62 -1.99 -3.27
C PHE A 115 15.37 -2.35 -4.56
N ASP A 116 16.41 -3.19 -4.53
CA ASP A 116 17.03 -3.67 -5.78
C ASP A 116 16.62 -5.11 -6.12
N ARG A 117 15.41 -5.25 -6.67
CA ARG A 117 14.92 -6.50 -7.29
C ARG A 117 14.55 -6.30 -8.75
N THR A 118 15.28 -5.46 -9.49
CA THR A 118 15.13 -5.35 -10.95
C THR A 118 16.42 -5.43 -11.76
N ALA A 119 17.60 -5.56 -11.14
CA ALA A 119 18.85 -5.79 -11.87
C ALA A 119 19.30 -7.27 -11.90
N ALA A 120 18.37 -8.24 -12.02
CA ALA A 120 18.72 -9.63 -12.34
C ALA A 120 18.57 -9.88 -13.84
N GLY A 121 19.60 -9.57 -14.62
CA GLY A 121 19.63 -9.90 -16.05
C GLY A 121 20.84 -9.34 -16.78
N GLY A 122 22.00 -9.99 -16.67
CA GLY A 122 23.14 -9.60 -17.50
C GLY A 122 24.47 -10.29 -17.19
N GLY A 123 24.57 -11.58 -17.50
CA GLY A 123 25.79 -12.17 -18.09
C GLY A 123 27.07 -12.27 -17.26
N LYS A 124 27.40 -13.51 -16.86
CA LYS A 124 28.78 -13.97 -16.68
C LYS A 124 29.57 -13.83 -17.99
N GLU A 125 30.84 -13.46 -17.86
CA GLU A 125 32.05 -13.73 -18.68
C GLU A 125 32.92 -12.47 -18.65
N GLY A 126 34.22 -12.44 -18.43
CA GLY A 126 35.27 -13.46 -18.32
C GLY A 126 36.61 -12.72 -18.46
N GLY A 127 37.64 -13.19 -17.75
CA GLY A 127 39.04 -13.10 -18.21
C GLY A 127 39.79 -11.75 -18.20
N GLY A 128 40.69 -11.62 -17.22
CA GLY A 128 42.10 -11.35 -17.50
C GLY A 128 42.59 -9.89 -17.49
N GLY A 129 43.83 -9.70 -17.02
CA GLY A 129 44.66 -8.57 -17.45
C GLY A 129 45.23 -7.69 -16.35
N LYS A 130 46.37 -8.09 -15.82
CA LYS A 130 47.27 -7.33 -14.94
C LYS A 130 47.93 -6.18 -15.74
N ARG A 131 48.19 -5.05 -15.05
CA ARG A 131 49.28 -4.04 -15.26
C ARG A 131 48.93 -2.66 -15.88
N ARG A 132 49.03 -1.64 -15.01
CA ARG A 132 49.78 -0.35 -15.11
C ARG A 132 49.79 0.41 -16.45
N GLN A 133 49.42 1.70 -16.39
CA GLN A 133 50.23 2.91 -16.76
C GLN A 133 49.28 4.08 -17.07
N LYS A 134 49.08 5.01 -16.13
CA LYS A 134 49.66 6.38 -16.11
C LYS A 134 49.58 7.11 -17.47
N GLY A 135 48.53 7.92 -17.61
CA GLY A 135 48.57 9.36 -17.90
C GLY A 135 49.14 9.84 -19.24
N GLY A 136 48.42 10.77 -19.86
CA GLY A 136 48.96 11.66 -20.89
C GLY A 136 47.88 12.03 -21.90
N GLY A 137 47.47 13.29 -21.89
CA GLY A 137 46.34 13.79 -22.65
C GLY A 137 46.62 14.06 -24.13
N GLY A 138 45.52 14.35 -24.82
CA GLY A 138 45.44 15.55 -25.65
C GLY A 138 45.52 15.36 -27.16
N ALA A 139 44.65 16.13 -27.81
CA ALA A 139 44.63 16.56 -29.20
C ALA A 139 43.94 15.64 -30.23
N GLY A 140 42.93 16.21 -30.87
CA GLY A 140 42.23 15.66 -32.01
C GLY A 140 41.16 16.64 -32.50
N ALA A 141 41.60 17.79 -33.00
CA ALA A 141 40.77 18.73 -33.73
C ALA A 141 40.78 18.39 -35.23
N ALA A 142 39.60 18.57 -35.85
CA ALA A 142 39.33 18.98 -37.23
C ALA A 142 39.79 18.08 -38.41
N GLY A 143 38.85 17.89 -39.33
CA GLY A 143 39.02 17.32 -40.65
C GLY A 143 37.69 16.88 -41.23
#